data_AF-A0A951LBV2-F1
#
_entry.id   AF-A0A951LBV2-F1
#
_cell.length_a   1.000
_cell.length_b   1.000
_cell.length_c   1.000
_cell.angle_alpha   90.00
_cell.angle_beta   90.00
_cell.angle_gamma   90.00
#
_symmetry.space_group_name_H-M   'P 1'
#
loop_
_entity.id
_entity.type
_entity.pdbx_description
1 polymer ?
#
loop_
_entity_poly.entity_id
_entity_poly.type
_entity_poly.pdbx_seq_one_letter_code
_entity_poly.pdbx_strand_id
1 'polypeptide(L)'
;MTAFKQAIADRSLTLWRNLTQTLGKVRVPSHPTSAASAGNQIEWLGGEVWQSVCPLCFCAENQTAFVEIVLGETARRLLGEAKITLVRCPACQVRYASPGCSVSYTEADRSALKFYLEQGAGIRSMLEPLQLADARPVARYLEIGCSYGFSMDYARRVLGWDVRGFDPGGLALAGKDQLGLPIENGYLDASAATGDFDLVFCSEVIEHIPDPQQYMGLMRRSLSSGGLALLTTPDGDCLRPDMPAEALLPIISPGHHVILYNARSLEFLLRQSGFTHTRLEQNGNQLRAAASDVPFSGSAVYFTAARYRDYLTQAVAQRPADDILYGGLVYRLLKEETNGGRFGEAQRWYDVLRDLYRDRYRIDIDNPAALVFQFPGAASFDEFGRRWPYNLAGIWYCRGIIQLIEERRPRDAAPTLMAAISFGEALRNQLRSIGTDDLETAQLCREAEIARISALAQFDAERALDAVFALRPGLDGPNSTRFRAHAQRARARLFADLINCGHHALAERLLETGPAPIDEAMRADDLAAICAWGIYLLTEKGRHVEAGRVFRRLWQAARESGRHNDLLWTARFHQGLAALYIGETDKAHEVAYEIAHPPPDWGSVPGHIACRIDELSKAGT
;
A
#
# COMPACT_ATOMS: atom_id res chain seq x y z
N MET A 1 -54.25 3.23 -6.10
CA MET A 1 -52.78 3.04 -5.90
C MET A 1 -52.29 1.63 -6.20
N THR A 2 -53.16 0.65 -6.48
CA THR A 2 -52.78 -0.73 -6.84
C THR A 2 -52.81 -1.00 -8.35
N ALA A 3 -53.60 -0.24 -9.13
CA ALA A 3 -53.67 -0.38 -10.60
C ALA A 3 -52.51 0.28 -11.37
N PHE A 4 -51.75 1.19 -10.75
CA PHE A 4 -50.60 1.88 -11.39
C PHE A 4 -49.29 1.09 -11.26
N LYS A 5 -49.17 0.22 -10.26
CA LYS A 5 -48.01 -0.67 -10.07
C LYS A 5 -48.02 -1.89 -11.00
N GLN A 6 -49.20 -2.35 -11.43
CA GLN A 6 -49.34 -3.46 -12.39
C GLN A 6 -48.98 -3.05 -13.83
N ALA A 7 -49.27 -1.80 -14.22
CA ALA A 7 -49.04 -1.30 -15.58
C ALA A 7 -47.56 -1.05 -15.94
N ILE A 8 -46.67 -0.95 -14.93
CA ILE A 8 -45.22 -0.80 -15.13
C ILE A 8 -44.54 -2.17 -15.26
N ALA A 9 -45.07 -3.22 -14.62
CA ALA A 9 -44.53 -4.57 -14.69
C ALA A 9 -44.77 -5.26 -16.05
N ASP A 10 -45.88 -4.97 -16.74
CA ASP A 10 -46.21 -5.61 -18.03
C ASP A 10 -45.60 -4.91 -19.26
N ARG A 11 -45.14 -3.65 -19.14
CA ARG A 11 -44.47 -2.94 -20.25
C ARG A 11 -42.96 -3.21 -20.34
N SER A 12 -42.31 -3.67 -19.27
CA SER A 12 -40.87 -4.00 -19.27
C SER A 12 -40.55 -5.40 -19.81
N LEU A 13 -41.51 -6.32 -19.85
CA LEU A 13 -41.29 -7.71 -20.32
C LEU A 13 -41.58 -7.93 -21.81
N THR A 14 -42.28 -7.01 -22.47
CA THR A 14 -42.72 -7.18 -23.87
C THR A 14 -41.79 -6.50 -24.89
N LEU A 15 -40.93 -5.57 -24.45
CA LEU A 15 -39.92 -4.91 -25.29
C LEU A 15 -38.58 -5.67 -25.36
N TRP A 16 -38.29 -6.55 -24.40
CA TRP A 16 -37.05 -7.35 -24.37
C TRP A 16 -37.11 -8.66 -25.16
N ARG A 17 -38.30 -9.15 -25.51
CA ARG A 17 -38.47 -10.41 -26.27
C ARG A 17 -38.44 -10.26 -27.81
N ASN A 18 -38.58 -9.03 -28.33
CA ASN A 18 -38.70 -8.78 -29.77
C ASN A 18 -37.46 -8.13 -30.43
N LEU A 19 -36.35 -7.97 -29.70
CA LEU A 19 -35.08 -7.45 -30.25
C LEU A 19 -33.99 -8.53 -30.44
N THR A 20 -34.29 -9.80 -30.13
CA THR A 20 -33.38 -10.95 -30.31
C THR A 20 -33.59 -11.73 -31.61
N GLN A 21 -34.34 -11.22 -32.60
CA GLN A 21 -34.66 -11.99 -33.81
C GLN A 21 -34.23 -11.43 -35.16
N THR A 22 -33.48 -10.33 -35.22
CA THR A 22 -32.93 -9.89 -36.50
C THR A 22 -31.65 -9.12 -36.28
N LEU A 23 -30.50 -9.79 -36.42
CA LEU A 23 -29.30 -9.29 -37.10
C LEU A 23 -28.25 -10.42 -37.19
N GLY A 24 -27.64 -10.50 -38.38
CA GLY A 24 -26.93 -11.65 -38.93
C GLY A 24 -25.75 -12.21 -38.15
N LYS A 25 -25.52 -13.51 -38.39
CA LYS A 25 -24.28 -14.25 -38.11
C LYS A 25 -23.05 -13.45 -38.57
N VAL A 26 -22.27 -12.92 -37.63
CA VAL A 26 -20.90 -12.47 -37.87
C VAL A 26 -19.95 -13.60 -37.47
N ARG A 27 -19.04 -13.97 -38.38
CA ARG A 27 -18.03 -15.01 -38.17
C ARG A 27 -17.09 -14.62 -37.02
N VAL A 28 -17.00 -15.48 -36.01
CA VAL A 28 -15.96 -15.48 -34.98
C VAL A 28 -14.69 -16.09 -35.58
N PRO A 29 -13.50 -15.44 -35.52
CA PRO A 29 -12.25 -16.08 -35.87
C PRO A 29 -11.87 -17.10 -34.78
N SER A 30 -11.61 -18.34 -35.18
CA SER A 30 -11.13 -19.40 -34.29
C SER A 30 -9.64 -19.25 -34.01
N HIS A 31 -9.28 -19.00 -32.74
CA HIS A 31 -7.94 -19.19 -32.21
C HIS A 31 -7.97 -20.08 -30.96
N PRO A 32 -6.88 -20.83 -30.69
CA PRO A 32 -6.96 -22.13 -30.03
C PRO A 32 -7.23 -21.99 -28.53
N THR A 33 -8.13 -22.85 -28.04
CA THR A 33 -8.41 -23.08 -26.62
C THR A 33 -7.15 -23.54 -25.90
N SER A 34 -6.47 -22.60 -25.24
CA SER A 34 -5.61 -22.88 -24.08
C SER A 34 -6.51 -23.09 -22.85
N ALA A 35 -6.03 -23.92 -21.92
CA ALA A 35 -6.76 -24.40 -20.75
C ALA A 35 -7.58 -23.32 -20.03
N ALA A 36 -8.81 -23.67 -19.64
CA ALA A 36 -9.69 -22.84 -18.83
C ALA A 36 -8.93 -22.33 -17.60
N SER A 37 -8.62 -21.02 -17.56
CA SER A 37 -8.00 -20.40 -16.40
C SER A 37 -9.04 -20.31 -15.28
N ALA A 38 -8.72 -20.81 -14.09
CA ALA A 38 -9.62 -20.73 -12.93
C ALA A 38 -9.93 -19.28 -12.48
N GLY A 39 -9.10 -18.30 -12.88
CA GLY A 39 -9.26 -16.89 -12.54
C GLY A 39 -9.81 -16.01 -13.67
N ASN A 40 -10.21 -14.79 -13.30
CA ASN A 40 -10.66 -13.74 -14.23
C ASN A 40 -9.54 -13.37 -15.22
N GLN A 41 -9.90 -13.12 -16.49
CA GLN A 41 -8.98 -12.61 -17.51
C GLN A 41 -9.32 -11.16 -17.81
N ILE A 42 -8.30 -10.30 -17.94
CA ILE A 42 -8.45 -8.87 -18.16
C ILE A 42 -7.88 -8.51 -19.53
N GLU A 43 -8.70 -7.88 -20.37
CA GLU A 43 -8.33 -7.37 -21.68
C GLU A 43 -8.49 -5.85 -21.71
N TRP A 44 -7.47 -5.14 -22.17
CA TRP A 44 -7.50 -3.68 -22.33
C TRP A 44 -7.96 -3.33 -23.73
N LEU A 45 -8.95 -2.46 -23.82
CA LEU A 45 -9.62 -2.15 -25.07
C LEU A 45 -9.20 -0.78 -25.65
N GLY A 46 -9.48 -0.57 -26.94
CA GLY A 46 -9.04 0.60 -27.71
C GLY A 46 -9.91 1.85 -27.55
N GLY A 47 -10.93 1.81 -26.68
CA GLY A 47 -11.87 2.91 -26.52
C GLY A 47 -13.13 2.77 -27.37
N GLU A 48 -13.69 1.57 -27.45
CA GLU A 48 -14.87 1.30 -28.28
C GLU A 48 -16.11 2.02 -27.76
N VAL A 49 -17.02 2.31 -28.69
CA VAL A 49 -18.32 2.92 -28.41
C VAL A 49 -19.19 1.91 -27.65
N TRP A 50 -19.69 2.32 -26.48
CA TRP A 50 -20.53 1.47 -25.63
C TRP A 50 -21.85 2.14 -25.24
N GLN A 51 -22.97 1.45 -25.42
CA GLN A 51 -24.28 1.97 -25.07
C GLN A 51 -24.65 1.60 -23.64
N SER A 52 -24.70 2.60 -22.75
CA SER A 52 -25.26 2.48 -21.40
C SER A 52 -25.57 3.87 -20.84
N VAL A 53 -26.33 3.93 -19.74
CA VAL A 53 -26.59 5.18 -19.02
C VAL A 53 -25.64 5.28 -17.83
N CYS A 54 -24.98 6.42 -17.66
CA CYS A 54 -24.10 6.64 -16.53
C CYS A 54 -24.87 6.59 -15.19
N PRO A 55 -24.46 5.77 -14.21
CA PRO A 55 -25.17 5.66 -12.94
C PRO A 55 -25.01 6.91 -12.04
N LEU A 56 -24.03 7.77 -12.33
CA LEU A 56 -23.75 8.96 -11.53
C LEU A 56 -24.46 10.21 -12.06
N CYS A 57 -24.24 10.57 -13.33
CA CYS A 57 -24.77 11.80 -13.92
C CYS A 57 -25.93 11.57 -14.90
N PHE A 58 -26.37 10.32 -15.09
CA PHE A 58 -27.46 9.93 -16.01
C PHE A 58 -27.23 10.30 -17.47
N CYS A 59 -25.99 10.57 -17.87
CA CYS A 59 -25.61 10.76 -19.28
C CYS A 59 -25.93 9.50 -20.09
N ALA A 60 -26.75 9.65 -21.12
CA ALA A 60 -27.16 8.58 -22.04
C ALA A 60 -26.41 8.64 -23.39
N GLU A 61 -25.39 9.48 -23.52
CA GLU A 61 -24.49 9.48 -24.67
C GLU A 61 -23.68 8.17 -24.72
N ASN A 62 -23.04 7.89 -25.86
CA ASN A 62 -22.17 6.73 -25.97
C ASN A 62 -20.98 6.86 -25.01
N GLN A 63 -20.76 5.80 -24.24
CA GLN A 63 -19.65 5.66 -23.32
C GLN A 63 -18.43 5.09 -24.05
N THR A 64 -17.26 5.13 -23.40
CA THR A 64 -16.03 4.53 -23.91
C THR A 64 -15.70 3.27 -23.13
N ALA A 65 -15.78 2.09 -23.75
CA ALA A 65 -15.27 0.85 -23.17
C ALA A 65 -13.73 0.84 -23.19
N PHE A 66 -13.10 0.39 -22.11
CA PHE A 66 -11.63 0.41 -22.01
C PHE A 66 -11.03 -0.82 -21.31
N VAL A 67 -11.84 -1.62 -20.61
CA VAL A 67 -11.44 -2.93 -20.08
C VAL A 67 -12.58 -3.92 -20.25
N GLU A 68 -12.29 -5.11 -20.77
CA GLU A 68 -13.18 -6.28 -20.70
C GLU A 68 -12.61 -7.30 -19.71
N ILE A 69 -13.47 -7.82 -18.85
CA ILE A 69 -13.12 -8.81 -17.82
C ILE A 69 -13.92 -10.06 -18.12
N VAL A 70 -13.24 -11.11 -18.57
CA VAL A 70 -13.83 -12.44 -18.71
C VAL A 70 -13.83 -13.11 -17.33
N LEU A 71 -15.03 -13.43 -16.83
CA LEU A 71 -15.19 -13.94 -15.48
C LEU A 71 -14.80 -15.43 -15.41
N GLY A 72 -14.02 -15.77 -14.39
CA GLY A 72 -13.71 -17.16 -14.05
C GLY A 72 -14.96 -17.91 -13.57
N GLU A 73 -14.87 -19.23 -13.45
CA GLU A 73 -16.03 -20.10 -13.16
C GLU A 73 -16.79 -19.69 -11.89
N THR A 74 -16.06 -19.40 -10.80
CA THR A 74 -16.65 -18.97 -9.53
C THR A 74 -17.40 -17.65 -9.66
N ALA A 75 -16.76 -16.62 -10.23
CA ALA A 75 -17.35 -15.30 -10.41
C ALA A 75 -18.57 -15.36 -11.35
N ARG A 76 -18.48 -16.16 -12.42
CA ARG A 76 -19.59 -16.38 -13.36
C ARG A 76 -20.79 -17.04 -12.69
N ARG A 77 -20.57 -18.00 -11.78
CA ARG A 77 -21.66 -18.63 -11.02
C ARG A 77 -22.32 -17.64 -10.07
N LEU A 78 -21.55 -16.80 -9.38
CA LEU A 78 -22.06 -15.84 -8.41
C LEU A 78 -22.81 -14.67 -9.07
N LEU A 79 -22.27 -14.14 -10.17
CA LEU A 79 -22.79 -12.94 -10.83
C LEU A 79 -23.84 -13.26 -11.91
N GLY A 80 -23.89 -14.50 -12.39
CA GLY A 80 -24.74 -14.90 -13.52
C GLY A 80 -24.24 -14.37 -14.88
N GLU A 81 -23.11 -13.68 -14.90
CA GLU A 81 -22.53 -13.04 -16.08
C GLU A 81 -21.26 -13.75 -16.55
N ALA A 82 -21.05 -13.82 -17.86
CA ALA A 82 -19.83 -14.37 -18.42
C ALA A 82 -18.69 -13.33 -18.48
N LYS A 83 -19.04 -12.04 -18.57
CA LYS A 83 -18.11 -10.95 -18.73
C LYS A 83 -18.64 -9.64 -18.16
N ILE A 84 -17.73 -8.77 -17.75
CA ILE A 84 -18.01 -7.38 -17.32
C ILE A 84 -17.14 -6.44 -18.16
N THR A 85 -17.74 -5.38 -18.67
CA THR A 85 -17.00 -4.32 -19.36
C THR A 85 -16.94 -3.09 -18.46
N LEU A 86 -15.74 -2.55 -18.23
CA LEU A 86 -15.58 -1.24 -17.61
C LEU A 86 -15.68 -0.17 -18.68
N VAL A 87 -16.56 0.80 -18.43
CA VAL A 87 -16.85 1.90 -19.35
C VAL A 87 -16.64 3.24 -18.66
N ARG A 88 -16.28 4.26 -19.44
CA ARG A 88 -16.03 5.62 -18.95
C ARG A 88 -17.05 6.58 -19.51
N CYS A 89 -17.61 7.42 -18.65
CA CYS A 89 -18.57 8.45 -19.03
C CYS A 89 -17.91 9.65 -19.70
N PRO A 90 -18.39 10.15 -20.86
CA PRO A 90 -17.81 11.33 -21.50
C PRO A 90 -18.09 12.62 -20.71
N ALA A 91 -19.20 12.69 -19.97
CA ALA A 91 -19.62 13.90 -19.25
C ALA A 91 -18.91 14.07 -17.90
N CYS A 92 -19.03 13.09 -17.00
CA CYS A 92 -18.46 13.16 -15.65
C CYS A 92 -17.16 12.36 -15.48
N GLN A 93 -16.73 11.62 -16.51
CA GLN A 93 -15.49 10.82 -16.51
C GLN A 93 -15.45 9.66 -15.51
N VAL A 94 -16.52 9.42 -14.75
CA VAL A 94 -16.62 8.24 -13.88
C VAL A 94 -16.50 6.96 -14.70
N ARG A 95 -15.92 5.93 -14.10
CA ARG A 95 -15.85 4.59 -14.66
C ARG A 95 -16.84 3.69 -13.94
N TYR A 96 -17.45 2.73 -14.63
CA TYR A 96 -18.41 1.82 -14.00
C TYR A 96 -18.51 0.51 -14.78
N ALA A 97 -18.99 -0.53 -14.10
CA ALA A 97 -19.23 -1.85 -14.67
C ALA A 97 -20.51 -1.88 -15.51
N SER A 98 -20.44 -2.49 -16.69
CA SER A 98 -21.58 -2.72 -17.58
C SER A 98 -21.52 -4.17 -18.13
N PRO A 99 -22.52 -5.04 -17.84
CA PRO A 99 -23.67 -4.78 -17.00
C PRO A 99 -23.28 -4.49 -15.53
N GLY A 100 -24.08 -3.66 -14.86
CA GLY A 100 -23.93 -3.44 -13.43
C GLY A 100 -24.36 -4.69 -12.68
N CYS A 101 -23.39 -5.42 -12.13
CA CYS A 101 -23.62 -6.62 -11.33
C CYS A 101 -22.88 -6.50 -9.99
N SER A 102 -23.54 -6.89 -8.90
CA SER A 102 -22.99 -6.82 -7.54
C SER A 102 -23.24 -8.13 -6.81
N VAL A 103 -22.20 -8.69 -6.17
CA VAL A 103 -22.35 -9.84 -5.26
C VAL A 103 -23.07 -9.39 -3.98
N SER A 104 -23.88 -10.29 -3.38
CA SER A 104 -24.47 -10.03 -2.06
C SER A 104 -23.44 -10.23 -0.94
N TYR A 105 -23.27 -9.22 -0.09
CA TYR A 105 -22.37 -9.27 1.07
C TYR A 105 -22.89 -10.12 2.25
N THR A 106 -24.18 -10.50 2.24
CA THR A 106 -24.78 -11.34 3.29
C THR A 106 -24.27 -12.79 3.27
N GLU A 107 -23.63 -13.20 2.17
CA GLU A 107 -23.13 -14.57 1.93
C GLU A 107 -21.59 -14.66 2.01
N ALA A 108 -20.91 -13.56 2.37
CA ALA A 108 -19.44 -13.51 2.38
C ALA A 108 -18.84 -14.43 3.47
N ASP A 109 -17.89 -15.26 3.03
CA ASP A 109 -17.36 -16.42 3.74
C ASP A 109 -16.45 -16.04 4.93
N ARG A 110 -16.56 -16.80 6.02
CA ARG A 110 -15.72 -16.65 7.23
C ARG A 110 -14.27 -17.13 7.01
N SER A 111 -14.00 -17.86 5.94
CA SER A 111 -12.67 -18.37 5.56
C SER A 111 -11.57 -17.29 5.59
N ALA A 112 -11.88 -16.08 5.14
CA ALA A 112 -10.93 -14.97 5.09
C ALA A 112 -10.69 -14.25 6.44
N LEU A 113 -11.49 -14.51 7.48
CA LEU A 113 -11.42 -13.80 8.77
C LEU A 113 -10.02 -13.91 9.40
N LYS A 114 -9.44 -15.12 9.42
CA LYS A 114 -8.12 -15.34 9.99
C LYS A 114 -7.05 -14.52 9.26
N PHE A 115 -7.06 -14.54 7.93
CA PHE A 115 -6.14 -13.75 7.12
C PHE A 115 -6.32 -12.26 7.41
N TYR A 116 -7.56 -11.76 7.44
CA TYR A 116 -7.86 -10.37 7.72
C TYR A 116 -7.32 -9.92 9.08
N LEU A 117 -7.54 -10.70 10.15
CA LEU A 117 -7.06 -10.37 11.49
C LEU A 117 -5.53 -10.43 11.61
N GLU A 118 -4.88 -11.46 11.07
CA GLU A 118 -3.44 -11.66 11.20
C GLU A 118 -2.63 -10.71 10.29
N GLN A 119 -3.10 -10.47 9.06
CA GLN A 119 -2.34 -9.81 7.99
C GLN A 119 -3.17 -8.76 7.24
N GLY A 120 -4.33 -9.13 6.69
CA GLY A 120 -5.04 -8.37 5.65
C GLY A 120 -5.63 -7.02 6.09
N ALA A 121 -5.91 -6.81 7.37
CA ALA A 121 -6.46 -5.54 7.84
C ALA A 121 -5.37 -4.45 7.91
N GLY A 122 -5.42 -3.50 6.97
CA GLY A 122 -4.59 -2.29 6.95
C GLY A 122 -5.07 -1.23 7.94
N ILE A 123 -5.04 -1.51 9.25
CA ILE A 123 -5.59 -0.60 10.29
C ILE A 123 -5.02 0.82 10.18
N ARG A 124 -3.69 0.96 10.02
CA ARG A 124 -3.06 2.27 9.79
C ARG A 124 -3.70 3.00 8.60
N SER A 125 -3.86 2.33 7.46
CA SER A 125 -4.46 2.90 6.25
C SER A 125 -5.92 3.29 6.44
N MET A 126 -6.67 2.56 7.27
CA MET A 126 -8.06 2.89 7.64
C MET A 126 -8.15 4.16 8.49
N LEU A 127 -7.12 4.45 9.30
CA LEU A 127 -7.10 5.57 10.23
C LEU A 127 -6.51 6.86 9.64
N GLU A 128 -5.61 6.74 8.66
CA GLU A 128 -4.99 7.90 7.98
C GLU A 128 -5.98 8.95 7.45
N PRO A 129 -7.14 8.58 6.87
CA PRO A 129 -8.15 9.56 6.43
C PRO A 129 -8.65 10.49 7.53
N LEU A 130 -8.56 10.12 8.82
CA LEU A 130 -8.95 10.99 9.94
C LEU A 130 -8.12 12.30 9.99
N GLN A 131 -6.96 12.36 9.33
CA GLN A 131 -6.15 13.57 9.22
C GLN A 131 -6.77 14.64 8.30
N LEU A 132 -7.73 14.26 7.44
CA LEU A 132 -8.49 15.20 6.61
C LEU A 132 -9.48 16.04 7.42
N ALA A 133 -9.88 15.57 8.61
CA ALA A 133 -10.67 16.37 9.51
C ALA A 133 -9.88 17.60 9.98
N ASP A 134 -10.59 18.66 10.38
CA ASP A 134 -10.00 19.77 11.12
C ASP A 134 -10.14 19.51 12.64
N ALA A 135 -9.64 20.44 13.45
CA ALA A 135 -9.68 20.31 14.90
C ALA A 135 -11.10 20.50 15.51
N ARG A 136 -12.19 20.37 14.73
CA ARG A 136 -13.56 20.46 15.26
C ARG A 136 -13.80 19.37 16.30
N PRO A 137 -14.47 19.66 17.42
CA PRO A 137 -14.84 18.63 18.38
C PRO A 137 -15.69 17.54 17.72
N VAL A 138 -15.38 16.29 18.04
CA VAL A 138 -16.17 15.12 17.66
C VAL A 138 -16.52 14.39 18.95
N ALA A 139 -17.82 14.24 19.22
CA ALA A 139 -18.31 13.42 20.33
C ALA A 139 -18.96 12.15 19.79
N ARG A 140 -19.75 12.27 18.72
CA ARG A 140 -20.47 11.14 18.10
C ARG A 140 -19.94 10.84 16.71
N TYR A 141 -19.55 9.58 16.52
CA TYR A 141 -18.92 9.04 15.33
C TYR A 141 -19.78 7.92 14.74
N LEU A 142 -20.16 8.06 13.48
CA LEU A 142 -20.83 7.00 12.72
C LEU A 142 -19.86 6.44 11.67
N GLU A 143 -19.78 5.13 11.58
CA GLU A 143 -19.06 4.46 10.49
C GLU A 143 -20.01 3.61 9.63
N ILE A 144 -19.94 3.84 8.33
CA ILE A 144 -20.70 3.13 7.32
C ILE A 144 -19.74 2.19 6.60
N GLY A 145 -20.06 0.90 6.55
CA GLY A 145 -19.14 -0.15 6.10
C GLY A 145 -17.99 -0.38 7.08
N CYS A 146 -18.32 -0.46 8.37
CA CYS A 146 -17.31 -0.57 9.43
C CYS A 146 -16.53 -1.90 9.43
N SER A 147 -16.91 -2.88 8.61
CA SER A 147 -16.30 -4.21 8.54
C SER A 147 -16.11 -4.79 9.95
N TYR A 148 -14.91 -5.21 10.32
CA TYR A 148 -14.61 -5.68 11.68
C TYR A 148 -14.63 -4.58 12.76
N GLY A 149 -14.55 -3.29 12.41
CA GLY A 149 -14.69 -2.17 13.34
C GLY A 149 -13.39 -1.62 13.94
N PHE A 150 -12.23 -1.81 13.29
CA PHE A 150 -10.95 -1.33 13.82
C PHE A 150 -10.86 0.20 13.99
N SER A 151 -11.41 0.95 13.05
CA SER A 151 -11.52 2.43 13.09
C SER A 151 -12.44 2.89 14.22
N MET A 152 -13.61 2.26 14.39
CA MET A 152 -14.48 2.47 15.56
C MET A 152 -13.76 2.17 16.88
N ASP A 153 -13.03 1.06 16.96
CA ASP A 153 -12.32 0.67 18.19
C ASP A 153 -11.22 1.68 18.54
N TYR A 154 -10.48 2.15 17.54
CA TYR A 154 -9.50 3.24 17.69
C TYR A 154 -10.17 4.53 18.18
N ALA A 155 -11.25 4.96 17.51
CA ALA A 155 -11.98 6.18 17.87
C ALA A 155 -12.50 6.12 19.31
N ARG A 156 -13.05 4.99 19.73
CA ARG A 156 -13.53 4.77 21.11
C ARG A 156 -12.40 4.79 22.14
N ARG A 157 -11.30 4.05 21.89
CA ARG A 157 -10.22 3.85 22.87
C ARG A 157 -9.30 5.05 22.99
N VAL A 158 -8.89 5.62 21.86
CA VAL A 158 -7.85 6.65 21.81
C VAL A 158 -8.43 8.06 21.73
N LEU A 159 -9.57 8.23 21.05
CA LEU A 159 -10.21 9.54 20.89
C LEU A 159 -11.36 9.77 21.88
N GLY A 160 -11.85 8.71 22.54
CA GLY A 160 -12.93 8.80 23.51
C GLY A 160 -14.29 9.08 22.90
N TRP A 161 -14.48 8.78 21.61
CA TRP A 161 -15.72 9.05 20.90
C TRP A 161 -16.80 7.99 21.20
N ASP A 162 -18.05 8.44 21.20
CA ASP A 162 -19.21 7.55 21.13
C ASP A 162 -19.39 7.09 19.68
N VAL A 163 -19.29 5.79 19.45
CA VAL A 163 -19.20 5.20 18.11
C VAL A 163 -20.46 4.40 17.80
N ARG A 164 -20.88 4.39 16.53
CA ARG A 164 -21.91 3.46 16.00
C ARG A 164 -21.51 3.01 14.59
N GLY A 165 -21.82 1.78 14.23
CA GLY A 165 -21.39 1.19 12.96
C GLY A 165 -22.48 0.42 12.24
N PHE A 166 -22.48 0.46 10.91
CA PHE A 166 -23.34 -0.34 10.04
C PHE A 166 -22.48 -1.10 9.03
N ASP A 167 -22.64 -2.42 8.95
CA ASP A 167 -21.98 -3.22 7.91
C ASP A 167 -22.73 -4.55 7.67
N PRO A 168 -23.15 -4.87 6.43
CA PRO A 168 -23.91 -6.10 6.14
C PRO A 168 -23.03 -7.37 6.10
N GLY A 169 -21.71 -7.25 6.08
CA GLY A 169 -20.77 -8.36 5.91
C GLY A 169 -20.53 -9.17 7.19
N GLY A 170 -20.10 -10.42 7.02
CA GLY A 170 -19.87 -11.35 8.14
C GLY A 170 -18.77 -10.93 9.12
N LEU A 171 -17.79 -10.11 8.69
CA LEU A 171 -16.74 -9.56 9.55
C LEU A 171 -17.31 -8.65 10.64
N ALA A 172 -18.42 -7.96 10.36
CA ALA A 172 -19.13 -7.08 11.29
C ALA A 172 -19.64 -7.81 12.53
N LEU A 173 -20.14 -9.03 12.34
CA LEU A 173 -20.59 -9.87 13.45
C LEU A 173 -19.42 -10.28 14.34
N ALA A 174 -18.30 -10.70 13.73
CA ALA A 174 -17.09 -11.06 14.48
C ALA A 174 -16.53 -9.85 15.25
N GLY A 175 -16.49 -8.67 14.61
CA GLY A 175 -16.06 -7.42 15.22
C GLY A 175 -16.93 -6.98 16.37
N LYS A 176 -18.26 -7.04 16.20
CA LYS A 176 -19.25 -6.74 17.24
C LYS A 176 -18.97 -7.54 18.52
N ASP A 177 -18.81 -8.85 18.38
CA ASP A 177 -18.63 -9.76 19.51
C ASP A 177 -17.24 -9.64 20.12
N GLN A 178 -16.18 -9.61 19.29
CA GLN A 178 -14.79 -9.65 19.76
C GLN A 178 -14.24 -8.29 20.20
N LEU A 179 -14.76 -7.17 19.69
CA LEU A 179 -14.39 -5.81 20.13
C LEU A 179 -15.42 -5.20 21.07
N GLY A 180 -16.60 -5.81 21.23
CA GLY A 180 -17.70 -5.25 22.03
C GLY A 180 -18.18 -3.91 21.48
N LEU A 181 -18.32 -3.79 20.15
CA LEU A 181 -18.70 -2.55 19.47
C LEU A 181 -20.19 -2.52 19.13
N PRO A 182 -20.83 -1.32 19.14
CA PRO A 182 -22.22 -1.14 18.72
C PRO A 182 -22.34 -1.16 17.19
N ILE A 183 -22.19 -2.36 16.62
CA ILE A 183 -22.31 -2.62 15.18
C ILE A 183 -23.68 -3.24 14.87
N GLU A 184 -24.36 -2.67 13.90
CA GLU A 184 -25.58 -3.20 13.29
C GLU A 184 -25.22 -3.93 11.99
N ASN A 185 -25.59 -5.20 11.90
CA ASN A 185 -25.32 -6.01 10.72
C ASN A 185 -26.37 -5.74 9.64
N GLY A 186 -26.09 -4.74 8.80
CA GLY A 186 -27.00 -4.28 7.76
C GLY A 186 -26.49 -3.03 7.07
N TYR A 187 -27.22 -2.61 6.04
CA TYR A 187 -26.98 -1.32 5.39
C TYR A 187 -27.52 -0.18 6.26
N LEU A 188 -26.90 1.00 6.16
CA LEU A 188 -27.48 2.21 6.75
C LEU A 188 -28.82 2.51 6.07
N ASP A 189 -29.85 2.78 6.87
CA ASP A 189 -31.17 3.18 6.37
C ASP A 189 -31.65 4.51 6.97
N ALA A 190 -32.82 4.96 6.51
CA ALA A 190 -33.37 6.25 6.91
C ALA A 190 -33.76 6.33 8.40
N SER A 191 -34.00 5.21 9.08
CA SER A 191 -34.36 5.19 10.50
C SER A 191 -33.16 5.47 11.41
N ALA A 192 -31.95 5.13 10.96
CA ALA A 192 -30.70 5.37 11.67
C ALA A 192 -30.02 6.70 11.30
N ALA A 193 -30.47 7.38 10.24
CA ALA A 193 -29.95 8.67 9.80
C ALA A 193 -30.58 9.83 10.60
N THR A 194 -30.19 9.96 11.87
CA THR A 194 -30.84 10.80 12.89
C THR A 194 -30.36 12.26 12.97
N GLY A 195 -29.36 12.66 12.17
CA GLY A 195 -28.89 14.04 12.10
C GLY A 195 -28.08 14.49 13.31
N ASP A 196 -27.34 13.58 13.91
CA ASP A 196 -26.76 13.75 15.22
C ASP A 196 -25.28 13.34 15.30
N PHE A 197 -24.67 12.88 14.22
CA PHE A 197 -23.24 12.53 14.21
C PHE A 197 -22.35 13.71 13.83
N ASP A 198 -21.29 13.95 14.61
CA ASP A 198 -20.32 15.02 14.34
C ASP A 198 -19.32 14.61 13.23
N LEU A 199 -19.06 13.31 13.13
CA LEU A 199 -18.28 12.70 12.07
C LEU A 199 -19.00 11.48 11.51
N VAL A 200 -19.13 11.40 10.19
CA VAL A 200 -19.55 10.18 9.48
C VAL A 200 -18.41 9.72 8.60
N PHE A 201 -17.91 8.50 8.84
CA PHE A 201 -16.83 7.90 8.07
C PHE A 201 -17.34 6.75 7.18
N CYS A 202 -16.82 6.66 5.96
CA CYS A 202 -17.23 5.69 4.96
C CYS A 202 -16.03 5.34 4.07
N SER A 203 -15.31 4.29 4.44
CA SER A 203 -14.03 3.92 3.81
C SER A 203 -14.21 2.70 2.92
N GLU A 204 -13.92 2.85 1.62
CA GLU A 204 -14.02 1.77 0.62
C GLU A 204 -15.43 1.13 0.56
N VAL A 205 -16.46 1.98 0.50
CA VAL A 205 -17.87 1.55 0.43
C VAL A 205 -18.58 2.08 -0.80
N ILE A 206 -18.36 3.35 -1.14
CA ILE A 206 -19.18 4.07 -2.13
C ILE A 206 -19.06 3.50 -3.55
N GLU A 207 -17.96 2.83 -3.88
CA GLU A 207 -17.71 2.07 -5.10
C GLU A 207 -18.59 0.83 -5.23
N HIS A 208 -19.10 0.30 -4.12
CA HIS A 208 -19.98 -0.85 -4.07
C HIS A 208 -21.46 -0.49 -4.19
N ILE A 209 -21.81 0.80 -4.09
CA ILE A 209 -23.19 1.28 -4.03
C ILE A 209 -23.72 1.57 -5.43
N PRO A 210 -24.76 0.84 -5.91
CA PRO A 210 -25.32 1.08 -7.24
C PRO A 210 -26.06 2.42 -7.38
N ASP A 211 -26.71 2.89 -6.30
CA ASP A 211 -27.35 4.22 -6.22
C ASP A 211 -26.58 5.12 -5.24
N PRO A 212 -25.45 5.72 -5.69
CA PRO A 212 -24.60 6.51 -4.81
C PRO A 212 -25.26 7.81 -4.33
N GLN A 213 -26.22 8.36 -5.09
CA GLN A 213 -26.92 9.58 -4.70
C GLN A 213 -27.84 9.34 -3.51
N GLN A 214 -28.62 8.24 -3.54
CA GLN A 214 -29.48 7.86 -2.41
C GLN A 214 -28.65 7.67 -1.13
N TYR A 215 -27.52 6.97 -1.24
CA TYR A 215 -26.68 6.62 -0.10
C TYR A 215 -25.92 7.83 0.46
N MET A 216 -25.42 8.72 -0.40
CA MET A 216 -24.83 9.98 0.03
C MET A 216 -25.86 10.89 0.72
N GLY A 217 -27.13 10.84 0.27
CA GLY A 217 -28.24 11.50 0.95
C GLY A 217 -28.47 10.96 2.37
N LEU A 218 -28.33 9.65 2.61
CA LEU A 218 -28.39 9.06 3.95
C LEU A 218 -27.24 9.55 4.82
N MET A 219 -26.00 9.49 4.30
CA MET A 219 -24.82 9.97 5.00
C MET A 219 -24.97 11.44 5.43
N ARG A 220 -25.41 12.31 4.52
CA ARG A 220 -25.67 13.71 4.82
C ARG A 220 -26.72 13.88 5.90
N ARG A 221 -27.83 13.13 5.85
CA ARG A 221 -28.89 13.18 6.86
C ARG A 221 -28.45 12.68 8.23
N SER A 222 -27.42 11.84 8.31
CA SER A 222 -26.85 11.38 9.58
C SER A 222 -26.04 12.47 10.30
N LEU A 223 -25.51 13.46 9.56
CA LEU A 223 -24.65 14.49 10.15
C LEU A 223 -25.44 15.50 10.99
N SER A 224 -24.84 15.91 12.11
CA SER A 224 -25.23 17.10 12.85
C SER A 224 -24.93 18.37 12.05
N SER A 225 -25.50 19.50 12.46
CA SER A 225 -25.19 20.80 11.84
C SER A 225 -23.69 21.12 12.01
N GLY A 226 -23.00 21.32 10.90
CA GLY A 226 -21.53 21.50 10.91
C GLY A 226 -20.73 20.22 11.11
N GLY A 227 -21.37 19.04 11.07
CA GLY A 227 -20.68 17.75 11.05
C GLY A 227 -19.85 17.56 9.77
N LEU A 228 -18.94 16.58 9.80
CA LEU A 228 -18.02 16.28 8.71
C LEU A 228 -18.22 14.85 8.19
N ALA A 229 -18.40 14.71 6.87
CA ALA A 229 -18.29 13.42 6.19
C ALA A 229 -16.85 13.19 5.75
N LEU A 230 -16.33 12.00 6.01
CA LEU A 230 -15.05 11.51 5.51
C LEU A 230 -15.29 10.26 4.67
N LEU A 231 -14.68 10.21 3.48
CA LEU A 231 -14.84 9.09 2.56
C LEU A 231 -13.52 8.66 1.95
N THR A 232 -13.39 7.37 1.67
CA THR A 232 -12.36 6.86 0.77
C THR A 232 -12.96 5.94 -0.28
N THR A 233 -12.30 5.86 -1.44
CA THR A 233 -12.65 4.93 -2.52
C THR A 233 -11.44 4.75 -3.44
N PRO A 234 -11.30 3.65 -4.20
CA PRO A 234 -10.24 3.49 -5.17
C PRO A 234 -10.25 4.59 -6.24
N ASP A 235 -9.06 5.02 -6.67
CA ASP A 235 -8.91 6.01 -7.74
C ASP A 235 -8.99 5.34 -9.12
N GLY A 236 -10.12 5.50 -9.81
CA GLY A 236 -10.33 4.99 -11.16
C GLY A 236 -9.40 5.61 -12.20
N ASP A 237 -8.80 6.78 -11.98
CA ASP A 237 -7.83 7.38 -12.92
C ASP A 237 -6.48 6.67 -12.91
N CYS A 238 -6.16 5.89 -11.88
CA CYS A 238 -4.87 5.21 -11.84
C CYS A 238 -4.80 3.95 -12.72
N LEU A 239 -5.96 3.44 -13.19
CA LEU A 239 -6.09 2.26 -14.04
C LEU A 239 -5.30 2.40 -15.34
N ARG A 240 -4.38 1.47 -15.58
CA ARG A 240 -3.52 1.43 -16.77
C ARG A 240 -3.06 0.00 -17.10
N PRO A 241 -2.78 -0.31 -18.38
CA PRO A 241 -2.35 -1.65 -18.80
C PRO A 241 -1.09 -2.19 -18.12
N ASP A 242 -0.16 -1.32 -17.73
CA ASP A 242 1.08 -1.71 -17.05
C ASP A 242 0.95 -1.78 -15.51
N MET A 243 -0.28 -1.66 -14.99
CA MET A 243 -0.52 -1.82 -13.56
C MET A 243 -0.38 -3.30 -13.16
N PRO A 244 0.42 -3.61 -12.13
CA PRO A 244 0.60 -4.98 -11.67
C PRO A 244 -0.65 -5.51 -10.97
N ALA A 245 -0.83 -6.83 -11.03
CA ALA A 245 -2.01 -7.54 -10.55
C ALA A 245 -2.34 -7.23 -9.08
N GLU A 246 -1.34 -7.16 -8.19
CA GLU A 246 -1.58 -6.86 -6.77
C GLU A 246 -2.10 -5.45 -6.47
N ALA A 247 -2.05 -4.55 -7.44
CA ALA A 247 -2.66 -3.22 -7.36
C ALA A 247 -3.94 -3.14 -8.19
N LEU A 248 -3.95 -3.76 -9.38
CA LEU A 248 -5.07 -3.72 -10.31
C LEU A 248 -6.29 -4.49 -9.79
N LEU A 249 -6.10 -5.74 -9.35
CA LEU A 249 -7.20 -6.63 -8.96
C LEU A 249 -8.03 -6.07 -7.79
N PRO A 250 -7.44 -5.51 -6.72
CA PRO A 250 -8.22 -4.89 -5.65
C PRO A 250 -9.02 -3.66 -6.10
N ILE A 251 -8.54 -2.90 -7.10
CA ILE A 251 -9.22 -1.69 -7.58
C ILE A 251 -10.41 -2.05 -8.45
N ILE A 252 -10.28 -3.02 -9.36
CA ILE A 252 -11.37 -3.39 -10.27
C ILE A 252 -12.40 -4.31 -9.60
N SER A 253 -11.97 -5.10 -8.62
CA SER A 253 -12.75 -6.04 -7.81
C SER A 253 -14.03 -6.53 -8.51
N PRO A 254 -13.92 -7.37 -9.56
CA PRO A 254 -14.99 -7.57 -10.52
C PRO A 254 -16.24 -8.15 -9.87
N GLY A 255 -17.38 -7.50 -10.06
CA GLY A 255 -18.64 -7.85 -9.40
C GLY A 255 -18.81 -7.32 -7.97
N HIS A 256 -17.82 -6.61 -7.44
CA HIS A 256 -17.92 -5.88 -6.17
C HIS A 256 -17.88 -4.37 -6.40
N HIS A 257 -16.92 -3.87 -7.19
CA HIS A 257 -16.81 -2.44 -7.48
C HIS A 257 -17.66 -2.12 -8.71
N VAL A 258 -18.84 -1.54 -8.47
CA VAL A 258 -19.79 -1.19 -9.52
C VAL A 258 -19.49 0.18 -10.12
N ILE A 259 -18.88 1.09 -9.35
CA ILE A 259 -18.51 2.45 -9.77
C ILE A 259 -17.07 2.74 -9.31
N LEU A 260 -16.23 3.22 -10.22
CA LEU A 260 -14.85 3.62 -9.94
C LEU A 260 -14.71 5.13 -10.17
N TYR A 261 -14.55 5.86 -9.07
CA TYR A 261 -14.54 7.32 -9.05
C TYR A 261 -13.18 7.86 -9.48
N ASN A 262 -13.17 9.05 -10.07
CA ASN A 262 -12.01 9.94 -10.10
C ASN A 262 -12.30 11.16 -9.21
N ALA A 263 -11.30 12.03 -9.01
CA ALA A 263 -11.46 13.21 -8.17
C ALA A 263 -12.65 14.09 -8.60
N ARG A 264 -12.83 14.30 -9.91
CA ARG A 264 -13.93 15.11 -10.46
C ARG A 264 -15.29 14.48 -10.20
N SER A 265 -15.44 13.18 -10.43
CA SER A 265 -16.72 12.47 -10.26
C SER A 265 -17.09 12.31 -8.79
N LEU A 266 -16.11 12.12 -7.90
CA LEU A 266 -16.34 12.09 -6.46
C LEU A 266 -16.75 13.46 -5.92
N GLU A 267 -16.07 14.54 -6.34
CA GLU A 267 -16.46 15.90 -5.95
C GLU A 267 -17.87 16.24 -6.46
N PHE A 268 -18.19 15.85 -7.70
CA PHE A 268 -19.52 16.02 -8.27
C PHE A 268 -20.60 15.35 -7.40
N LEU A 269 -20.39 14.08 -6.99
CA LEU A 269 -21.32 13.35 -6.12
C LEU A 269 -21.54 14.09 -4.78
N LEU A 270 -20.47 14.55 -4.15
CA LEU A 270 -20.52 15.26 -2.87
C LEU A 270 -21.34 16.57 -3.00
N ARG A 271 -21.03 17.38 -4.01
CA ARG A 271 -21.73 18.66 -4.25
C ARG A 271 -23.19 18.45 -4.60
N GLN A 272 -23.49 17.48 -5.47
CA GLN A 272 -24.87 17.16 -5.85
C GLN A 272 -25.70 16.69 -4.65
N SER A 273 -25.05 16.05 -3.68
CA SER A 273 -25.71 15.58 -2.45
C SER A 273 -25.92 16.69 -1.42
N GLY A 274 -25.47 17.92 -1.69
CA GLY A 274 -25.75 19.11 -0.88
C GLY A 274 -24.57 19.65 -0.08
N PHE A 275 -23.39 19.02 -0.14
CA PHE A 275 -22.21 19.54 0.55
C PHE A 275 -21.65 20.78 -0.17
N THR A 276 -21.47 21.88 0.56
CA THR A 276 -20.98 23.16 0.02
C THR A 276 -19.46 23.27 0.04
N HIS A 277 -18.82 22.63 1.03
CA HIS A 277 -17.37 22.59 1.19
C HIS A 277 -16.85 21.16 1.04
N THR A 278 -15.88 20.98 0.15
CA THR A 278 -15.27 19.68 -0.16
C THR A 278 -13.75 19.83 -0.20
N ARG A 279 -13.05 18.77 0.22
CA ARG A 279 -11.59 18.61 0.07
C ARG A 279 -11.34 17.21 -0.44
N LEU A 280 -10.51 17.08 -1.47
CA LEU A 280 -10.13 15.80 -2.05
C LEU A 280 -8.61 15.71 -2.10
N GLU A 281 -8.09 14.51 -1.81
CA GLU A 281 -6.68 14.18 -1.89
C GLU A 281 -6.51 12.81 -2.57
N GLN A 282 -5.54 12.73 -3.47
CA GLN A 282 -5.08 11.45 -4.01
C GLN A 282 -3.99 10.90 -3.11
N ASN A 283 -4.13 9.65 -2.68
CA ASN A 283 -3.13 8.96 -1.88
C ASN A 283 -2.85 7.56 -2.47
N GLY A 284 -1.79 7.45 -3.26
CA GLY A 284 -1.48 6.22 -3.98
C GLY A 284 -2.56 5.90 -5.01
N ASN A 285 -3.25 4.77 -4.83
CA ASN A 285 -4.34 4.32 -5.70
C ASN A 285 -5.73 4.59 -5.09
N GLN A 286 -5.82 5.46 -4.08
CA GLN A 286 -7.05 5.77 -3.34
C GLN A 286 -7.35 7.27 -3.43
N LEU A 287 -8.62 7.62 -3.53
CA LEU A 287 -9.15 8.96 -3.29
C LEU A 287 -9.61 9.06 -1.84
N ARG A 288 -9.25 10.17 -1.19
CA ARG A 288 -9.74 10.52 0.13
C ARG A 288 -10.49 11.84 0.03
N ALA A 289 -11.66 11.91 0.63
CA ALA A 289 -12.50 13.10 0.58
C ALA A 289 -13.02 13.48 1.97
N ALA A 290 -13.15 14.78 2.18
CA ALA A 290 -13.85 15.37 3.31
C ALA A 290 -14.92 16.33 2.79
N ALA A 291 -16.09 16.35 3.42
CA ALA A 291 -17.21 17.20 3.01
C ALA A 291 -18.03 17.70 4.20
N SER A 292 -18.47 18.96 4.14
CA SER A 292 -19.20 19.65 5.22
C SER A 292 -20.05 20.78 4.66
N ASP A 293 -21.05 21.22 5.43
CA ASP A 293 -21.89 22.38 5.12
C ASP A 293 -21.26 23.72 5.52
N VAL A 294 -20.24 23.65 6.37
CA VAL A 294 -19.44 24.80 6.82
C VAL A 294 -17.98 24.66 6.37
N PRO A 295 -17.25 25.78 6.19
CA PRO A 295 -15.82 25.74 5.85
C PRO A 295 -14.98 24.94 6.84
N PHE A 296 -13.88 24.36 6.36
CA PHE A 296 -12.92 23.59 7.17
C PHE A 296 -11.52 23.63 6.56
N SER A 297 -10.48 23.57 7.39
CA SER A 297 -9.08 23.70 6.96
C SER A 297 -8.33 22.36 6.82
N GLY A 298 -8.90 21.26 7.32
CA GLY A 298 -8.16 20.02 7.62
C GLY A 298 -7.04 20.24 8.65
N SER A 299 -6.19 19.24 8.89
CA SER A 299 -5.03 19.22 9.84
C SER A 299 -5.30 18.74 11.29
N ALA A 300 -6.39 18.01 11.52
CA ALA A 300 -6.61 17.38 12.82
C ALA A 300 -5.51 16.38 13.16
N VAL A 301 -5.10 16.40 14.42
CA VAL A 301 -4.14 15.41 14.97
C VAL A 301 -4.90 14.16 15.44
N TYR A 302 -5.96 13.72 14.75
CA TYR A 302 -6.72 12.53 15.15
C TYR A 302 -5.95 11.24 14.96
N PHE A 303 -5.00 11.22 14.02
CA PHE A 303 -4.13 10.09 13.77
C PHE A 303 -2.66 10.51 13.74
N THR A 304 -1.84 9.84 14.52
CA THR A 304 -0.38 9.94 14.50
C THR A 304 0.23 8.57 14.72
N ALA A 305 1.51 8.38 14.36
CA ALA A 305 2.22 7.15 14.67
C ALA A 305 2.24 6.84 16.18
N ALA A 306 2.32 7.88 17.03
CA ALA A 306 2.27 7.70 18.49
C ALA A 306 0.91 7.19 18.97
N ARG A 307 -0.19 7.79 18.49
CA ARG A 307 -1.55 7.35 18.82
C ARG A 307 -1.87 5.95 18.29
N TYR A 308 -1.38 5.62 17.10
CA TYR A 308 -1.54 4.28 16.54
C TYR A 308 -0.86 3.21 17.40
N ARG A 309 0.36 3.48 17.89
CA ARG A 309 1.04 2.57 18.83
C ARG A 309 0.32 2.44 20.15
N ASP A 310 -0.18 3.54 20.69
CA ASP A 310 -0.99 3.54 21.92
C ASP A 310 -2.24 2.67 21.74
N TYR A 311 -2.97 2.84 20.64
CA TYR A 311 -4.09 1.98 20.28
C TYR A 311 -3.70 0.49 20.25
N LEU A 312 -2.66 0.13 19.50
CA LEU A 312 -2.25 -1.27 19.39
C LEU A 312 -1.85 -1.85 20.75
N THR A 313 -1.14 -1.06 21.57
CA THR A 313 -0.71 -1.48 22.92
C THR A 313 -1.92 -1.73 23.82
N GLN A 314 -2.89 -0.81 23.85
CA GLN A 314 -4.13 -0.97 24.60
C GLN A 314 -4.96 -2.16 24.11
N ALA A 315 -5.05 -2.34 22.79
CA ALA A 315 -5.80 -3.44 22.18
C ALA A 315 -5.18 -4.81 22.48
N VAL A 316 -3.85 -4.91 22.58
CA VAL A 316 -3.15 -6.14 23.00
C VAL A 316 -3.36 -6.40 24.49
N ALA A 317 -3.20 -5.39 25.35
CA ALA A 317 -3.25 -5.54 26.80
C ALA A 317 -4.59 -6.06 27.33
N GLN A 318 -5.69 -5.82 26.61
CA GLN A 318 -7.04 -6.21 27.01
C GLN A 318 -7.51 -7.51 26.36
N ARG A 319 -6.62 -8.25 25.70
CA ARG A 319 -6.95 -9.45 24.94
C ARG A 319 -6.23 -10.70 25.46
N PRO A 320 -6.91 -11.86 25.47
CA PRO A 320 -6.27 -13.11 25.82
C PRO A 320 -5.36 -13.59 24.66
N ALA A 321 -4.28 -14.29 25.02
CA ALA A 321 -3.27 -14.72 24.06
C ALA A 321 -3.75 -15.85 23.12
N ASP A 322 -4.91 -16.49 23.36
CA ASP A 322 -5.51 -17.49 22.49
C ASP A 322 -6.40 -16.89 21.38
N ASP A 323 -6.72 -15.59 21.45
CA ASP A 323 -7.40 -14.85 20.38
C ASP A 323 -6.51 -14.79 19.12
N ILE A 324 -7.09 -15.00 17.94
CA ILE A 324 -6.40 -14.87 16.65
C ILE A 324 -5.94 -13.43 16.44
N LEU A 325 -6.77 -12.46 16.81
CA LEU A 325 -6.44 -11.04 16.66
C LEU A 325 -5.27 -10.61 17.54
N TYR A 326 -5.03 -11.27 18.69
CA TYR A 326 -3.86 -10.98 19.52
C TYR A 326 -2.56 -11.08 18.71
N GLY A 327 -2.37 -12.17 17.96
CA GLY A 327 -1.18 -12.34 17.12
C GLY A 327 -1.08 -11.30 16.00
N GLY A 328 -2.22 -10.92 15.40
CA GLY A 328 -2.28 -9.86 14.39
C GLY A 328 -1.91 -8.48 14.93
N LEU A 329 -2.33 -8.14 16.15
CA LEU A 329 -2.01 -6.86 16.79
C LEU A 329 -0.54 -6.80 17.23
N VAL A 330 0.00 -7.89 17.79
CA VAL A 330 1.42 -7.97 18.17
C VAL A 330 2.32 -7.87 16.93
N TYR A 331 1.96 -8.51 15.81
CA TYR A 331 2.68 -8.32 14.54
C TYR A 331 2.69 -6.85 14.10
N ARG A 332 1.54 -6.15 14.19
CA ARG A 332 1.47 -4.73 13.84
C ARG A 332 2.34 -3.87 14.78
N LEU A 333 2.44 -4.20 16.06
CA LEU A 333 3.40 -3.56 16.98
C LEU A 333 4.85 -3.82 16.56
N LEU A 334 5.23 -5.08 16.32
CA LEU A 334 6.56 -5.43 15.82
C LEU A 334 6.92 -4.60 14.58
N LYS A 335 6.01 -4.50 13.61
CA LYS A 335 6.18 -3.70 12.39
C LYS A 335 6.35 -2.21 12.68
N GLU A 336 5.52 -1.62 13.53
CA GLU A 336 5.58 -0.19 13.89
C GLU A 336 6.85 0.17 14.69
N GLU A 337 7.31 -0.73 15.55
CA GLU A 337 8.57 -0.57 16.29
C GLU A 337 9.79 -0.70 15.37
N THR A 338 9.78 -1.70 14.47
CA THR A 338 10.86 -1.90 13.49
C THR A 338 10.97 -0.72 12.53
N ASN A 339 9.87 -0.32 11.90
CA ASN A 339 9.85 0.82 10.98
C ASN A 339 10.20 2.14 11.67
N GLY A 340 9.90 2.24 12.96
CA GLY A 340 10.24 3.40 13.79
C GLY A 340 11.67 3.40 14.35
N GLY A 341 12.51 2.40 14.02
CA GLY A 341 13.88 2.27 14.51
C GLY A 341 14.00 1.93 16.00
N ARG A 342 12.90 1.52 16.67
CA ARG A 342 12.88 1.15 18.09
C ARG A 342 13.13 -0.34 18.25
N PHE A 343 14.32 -0.79 17.85
CA PHE A 343 14.64 -2.21 17.71
C PHE A 343 14.55 -3.00 19.04
N GLY A 344 14.81 -2.38 20.19
CA GLY A 344 14.63 -3.02 21.50
C GLY A 344 13.16 -3.33 21.87
N GLU A 345 12.22 -2.48 21.47
CA GLU A 345 10.78 -2.77 21.60
C GLU A 345 10.33 -3.79 20.54
N ALA A 346 10.82 -3.65 19.31
CA ALA A 346 10.54 -4.58 18.23
C ALA A 346 10.93 -6.02 18.61
N GLN A 347 12.13 -6.21 19.18
CA GLN A 347 12.60 -7.52 19.63
C GLN A 347 11.68 -8.14 20.68
N ARG A 348 11.16 -7.35 21.63
CA ARG A 348 10.21 -7.84 22.63
C ARG A 348 8.92 -8.37 22.00
N TRP A 349 8.36 -7.65 21.02
CA TRP A 349 7.16 -8.12 20.32
C TRP A 349 7.44 -9.35 19.43
N TYR A 350 8.64 -9.46 18.87
CA TYR A 350 9.07 -10.67 18.20
C TYR A 350 9.11 -11.87 19.16
N ASP A 351 9.67 -11.72 20.36
CA ASP A 351 9.73 -12.79 21.36
C ASP A 351 8.32 -13.26 21.77
N VAL A 352 7.37 -12.33 21.92
CA VAL A 352 5.95 -12.67 22.18
C VAL A 352 5.37 -13.53 21.04
N LEU A 353 5.64 -13.17 19.78
CA LEU A 353 5.16 -13.94 18.62
C LEU A 353 5.84 -15.30 18.51
N ARG A 354 7.12 -15.40 18.86
CA ARG A 354 7.86 -16.67 18.90
C ARG A 354 7.17 -17.64 19.85
N ASP A 355 6.91 -17.22 21.07
CA ASP A 355 6.32 -18.08 22.08
C ASP A 355 4.87 -18.44 21.70
N LEU A 356 4.11 -17.44 21.23
CA LEU A 356 2.74 -17.65 20.75
C LEU A 356 2.65 -18.67 19.61
N TYR A 357 3.54 -18.61 18.61
CA TYR A 357 3.47 -19.47 17.43
C TYR A 357 4.11 -20.84 17.66
N ARG A 358 5.06 -20.94 18.61
CA ARG A 358 5.52 -22.23 19.13
C ARG A 358 4.38 -22.99 19.81
N ASP A 359 3.55 -22.31 20.59
CA ASP A 359 2.43 -22.94 21.29
C ASP A 359 1.27 -23.26 20.35
N ARG A 360 0.84 -22.29 19.54
CA ARG A 360 -0.37 -22.40 18.71
C ARG A 360 -0.16 -23.24 17.44
N TYR A 361 0.96 -23.03 16.75
CA TYR A 361 1.21 -23.64 15.43
C TYR A 361 2.29 -24.72 15.45
N ARG A 362 2.98 -24.90 16.59
CA ARG A 362 4.12 -25.83 16.71
C ARG A 362 5.22 -25.51 15.69
N ILE A 363 5.47 -24.22 15.46
CA ILE A 363 6.52 -23.74 14.57
C ILE A 363 7.57 -22.97 15.37
N ASP A 364 8.84 -23.13 15.00
CA ASP A 364 9.94 -22.39 15.59
C ASP A 364 10.41 -21.30 14.63
N ILE A 365 9.93 -20.07 14.86
CA ILE A 365 10.20 -18.95 13.95
C ILE A 365 11.63 -18.40 14.07
N ASP A 366 12.40 -18.85 15.06
CA ASP A 366 13.84 -18.57 15.20
C ASP A 366 14.70 -19.43 14.26
N ASN A 367 14.17 -20.57 13.78
CA ASN A 367 14.86 -21.47 12.87
C ASN A 367 14.10 -21.65 11.54
N PRO A 368 13.99 -20.58 10.74
CA PRO A 368 13.22 -20.64 9.50
C PRO A 368 13.77 -21.66 8.48
N ALA A 369 15.06 -21.98 8.53
CA ALA A 369 15.68 -22.97 7.64
C ALA A 369 15.18 -24.40 7.86
N ALA A 370 14.68 -24.71 9.07
CA ALA A 370 14.05 -26.01 9.37
C ALA A 370 12.59 -26.10 8.89
N LEU A 371 12.00 -24.97 8.47
CA LEU A 371 10.63 -24.92 7.99
C LEU A 371 10.63 -25.13 6.46
N VAL A 372 9.98 -26.20 6.03
CA VAL A 372 9.81 -26.50 4.61
C VAL A 372 8.40 -26.10 4.19
N PHE A 373 8.30 -25.07 3.36
CA PHE A 373 7.04 -24.61 2.77
C PHE A 373 6.72 -25.39 1.48
N GLN A 374 6.74 -26.73 1.56
CA GLN A 374 6.32 -27.58 0.44
C GLN A 374 4.80 -27.58 0.36
N PHE A 375 4.26 -27.01 -0.71
CA PHE A 375 2.83 -27.03 -0.98
C PHE A 375 2.54 -28.06 -2.08
N PRO A 376 1.72 -29.08 -1.80
CA PRO A 376 1.06 -29.81 -2.87
C PRO A 376 0.31 -28.79 -3.74
N GLY A 377 0.37 -28.89 -5.06
CA GLY A 377 -0.32 -27.99 -5.99
C GLY A 377 -1.86 -27.99 -5.90
N ALA A 378 -2.43 -28.55 -4.82
CA ALA A 378 -3.86 -28.68 -4.55
C ALA A 378 -4.29 -28.16 -3.16
N ALA A 379 -3.39 -27.66 -2.31
CA ALA A 379 -3.79 -27.14 -0.99
C ALA A 379 -4.64 -25.87 -1.13
N SER A 380 -5.77 -25.80 -0.43
CA SER A 380 -6.65 -24.63 -0.46
C SER A 380 -6.14 -23.49 0.45
N PHE A 381 -6.64 -22.27 0.22
CA PHE A 381 -6.36 -21.11 1.09
C PHE A 381 -6.66 -21.42 2.56
N ASP A 382 -7.75 -22.14 2.84
CA ASP A 382 -8.12 -22.54 4.20
C ASP A 382 -7.14 -23.55 4.82
N GLU A 383 -6.70 -24.53 4.04
CA GLU A 383 -5.70 -25.51 4.50
C GLU A 383 -4.36 -24.83 4.81
N PHE A 384 -3.97 -23.86 3.99
CA PHE A 384 -2.81 -23.02 4.25
C PHE A 384 -2.96 -22.29 5.60
N GLY A 385 -4.10 -21.62 5.83
CA GLY A 385 -4.37 -20.86 7.04
C GLY A 385 -4.46 -21.70 8.32
N ARG A 386 -4.85 -22.97 8.22
CA ARG A 386 -4.83 -23.91 9.36
C ARG A 386 -3.41 -24.29 9.78
N ARG A 387 -2.48 -24.37 8.81
CA ARG A 387 -1.09 -24.76 9.08
C ARG A 387 -0.22 -23.59 9.48
N TRP A 388 -0.46 -22.40 8.92
CA TRP A 388 0.44 -21.27 9.02
C TRP A 388 -0.26 -19.98 9.48
N PRO A 389 0.39 -19.16 10.33
CA PRO A 389 0.00 -17.77 10.52
C PRO A 389 0.33 -16.96 9.26
N TYR A 390 -0.61 -16.12 8.83
CA TYR A 390 -0.49 -15.41 7.55
C TYR A 390 0.54 -14.28 7.54
N ASN A 391 0.95 -13.80 8.70
CA ASN A 391 1.87 -12.67 8.88
C ASN A 391 3.36 -13.07 8.99
N LEU A 392 3.71 -14.33 8.78
CA LEU A 392 5.10 -14.81 8.92
C LEU A 392 6.09 -14.07 8.02
N ALA A 393 5.69 -13.72 6.79
CA ALA A 393 6.55 -12.91 5.89
C ALA A 393 6.96 -11.59 6.55
N GLY A 394 5.99 -10.87 7.15
CA GLY A 394 6.25 -9.62 7.84
C GLY A 394 7.08 -9.80 9.11
N ILE A 395 6.84 -10.87 9.87
CA ILE A 395 7.59 -11.18 11.10
C ILE A 395 9.06 -11.45 10.79
N TRP A 396 9.35 -12.29 9.80
CA TRP A 396 10.72 -12.57 9.39
C TRP A 396 11.39 -11.39 8.70
N TYR A 397 10.65 -10.59 7.94
CA TYR A 397 11.19 -9.32 7.44
C TYR A 397 11.66 -8.45 8.61
N CYS A 398 10.80 -8.19 9.60
CA CYS A 398 11.16 -7.38 10.76
C CYS A 398 12.35 -7.97 11.54
N ARG A 399 12.35 -9.29 11.77
CA ARG A 399 13.46 -9.96 12.44
C ARG A 399 14.77 -9.85 11.67
N GLY A 400 14.72 -10.02 10.35
CA GLY A 400 15.88 -9.87 9.47
C GLY A 400 16.44 -8.44 9.50
N ILE A 401 15.58 -7.42 9.57
CA ILE A 401 16.00 -6.02 9.74
C ILE A 401 16.68 -5.81 11.11
N ILE A 402 16.13 -6.35 12.20
CA ILE A 402 16.77 -6.28 13.53
C ILE A 402 18.14 -6.95 13.51
N GLN A 403 18.23 -8.16 12.95
CA GLN A 403 19.49 -8.89 12.82
C GLN A 403 20.52 -8.12 11.97
N LEU A 404 20.09 -7.51 10.88
CA LEU A 404 20.97 -6.79 9.97
C LEU A 404 21.47 -5.46 10.53
N ILE A 405 20.56 -4.65 11.10
CA ILE A 405 20.85 -3.27 11.47
C ILE A 405 21.32 -3.16 12.93
N GLU A 406 20.52 -3.68 13.87
CA GLU A 406 20.77 -3.52 15.31
C GLU A 406 21.84 -4.50 15.79
N GLU A 407 21.65 -5.79 15.50
CA GLU A 407 22.54 -6.84 16.02
C GLU A 407 23.81 -7.01 15.20
N ARG A 408 23.87 -6.43 13.99
CA ARG A 408 24.99 -6.55 13.04
C ARG A 408 25.38 -8.00 12.74
N ARG A 409 24.37 -8.87 12.57
CA ARG A 409 24.49 -10.29 12.24
C ARG A 409 23.99 -10.59 10.83
N PRO A 410 24.70 -10.15 9.78
CA PRO A 410 24.23 -10.31 8.41
C PRO A 410 24.14 -11.78 7.97
N ARG A 411 24.98 -12.67 8.54
CA ARG A 411 24.93 -14.13 8.30
C ARG A 411 23.62 -14.77 8.79
N ASP A 412 23.03 -14.21 9.85
CA ASP A 412 21.74 -14.66 10.39
C ASP A 412 20.57 -13.96 9.68
N ALA A 413 20.75 -12.69 9.31
CA ALA A 413 19.74 -11.90 8.60
C ALA A 413 19.41 -12.47 7.22
N ALA A 414 20.42 -12.85 6.43
CA ALA A 414 20.22 -13.33 5.06
C ALA A 414 19.26 -14.53 4.94
N PRO A 415 19.42 -15.64 5.69
CA PRO A 415 18.47 -16.76 5.65
C PRO A 415 17.09 -16.39 6.22
N THR A 416 17.01 -15.53 7.23
CA THR A 416 15.73 -15.05 7.78
C THR A 416 14.94 -14.25 6.73
N LEU A 417 15.60 -13.35 6.00
CA LEU A 417 15.00 -12.57 4.92
C LEU A 417 14.61 -13.46 3.74
N MET A 418 15.40 -14.51 3.43
CA MET A 418 15.01 -15.52 2.44
C MET A 418 13.71 -16.25 2.81
N ALA A 419 13.52 -16.54 4.09
CA ALA A 419 12.29 -17.17 4.57
C ALA A 419 11.07 -16.24 4.43
N ALA A 420 11.25 -14.93 4.69
CA ALA A 420 10.22 -13.92 4.46
C ALA A 420 9.76 -13.90 2.98
N ILE A 421 10.72 -13.92 2.04
CA ILE A 421 10.44 -13.95 0.60
C ILE A 421 9.70 -15.23 0.22
N SER A 422 10.27 -16.38 0.59
CA SER A 422 9.74 -17.70 0.23
C SER A 422 8.31 -17.91 0.74
N PHE A 423 8.05 -17.52 1.99
CA PHE A 423 6.70 -17.60 2.57
C PHE A 423 5.74 -16.61 1.91
N GLY A 424 6.19 -15.37 1.67
CA GLY A 424 5.36 -14.36 1.03
C GLY A 424 4.93 -14.76 -0.38
N GLU A 425 5.83 -15.34 -1.18
CA GLU A 425 5.49 -15.88 -2.50
C GLU A 425 4.47 -17.02 -2.42
N ALA A 426 4.64 -17.93 -1.45
CA ALA A 426 3.69 -19.00 -1.23
C ALA A 426 2.29 -18.49 -0.85
N LEU A 427 2.20 -17.53 0.07
CA LEU A 427 0.95 -16.91 0.46
C LEU A 427 0.28 -16.20 -0.72
N ARG A 428 1.04 -15.43 -1.50
CA ARG A 428 0.51 -14.74 -2.68
C ARG A 428 -0.02 -15.71 -3.74
N ASN A 429 0.63 -16.86 -3.92
CA ASN A 429 0.10 -17.91 -4.80
C ASN A 429 -1.26 -18.44 -4.31
N GLN A 430 -1.46 -18.55 -3.00
CA GLN A 430 -2.75 -18.94 -2.41
C GLN A 430 -3.81 -17.84 -2.54
N LEU A 431 -3.44 -16.57 -2.39
CA LEU A 431 -4.39 -15.46 -2.61
C LEU A 431 -4.84 -15.38 -4.07
N ARG A 432 -3.93 -15.62 -5.02
CA ARG A 432 -4.24 -15.61 -6.45
C ARG A 432 -5.13 -16.76 -6.87
N SER A 433 -5.04 -17.91 -6.20
CA SER A 433 -5.93 -19.05 -6.48
C SER A 433 -7.40 -18.74 -6.17
N ILE A 434 -7.66 -17.76 -5.29
CA ILE A 434 -9.01 -17.25 -4.98
C ILE A 434 -9.31 -15.90 -5.65
N GLY A 435 -8.49 -15.47 -6.62
CA GLY A 435 -8.76 -14.28 -7.44
C GLY A 435 -8.31 -12.94 -6.85
N THR A 436 -7.46 -12.94 -5.82
CA THR A 436 -6.92 -11.70 -5.20
C THR A 436 -5.40 -11.76 -5.01
N ASP A 437 -4.78 -10.72 -4.45
CA ASP A 437 -3.37 -10.70 -4.06
C ASP A 437 -3.21 -9.70 -2.89
N ASP A 438 -2.09 -9.75 -2.16
CA ASP A 438 -1.81 -8.84 -1.04
C ASP A 438 -0.67 -7.89 -1.38
N LEU A 439 -1.00 -6.60 -1.48
CA LEU A 439 -0.04 -5.55 -1.77
C LEU A 439 1.03 -5.44 -0.67
N GLU A 440 0.66 -5.65 0.60
CA GLU A 440 1.60 -5.58 1.72
C GLU A 440 2.62 -6.72 1.62
N THR A 441 2.17 -7.98 1.49
CA THR A 441 3.07 -9.13 1.31
C THR A 441 3.94 -8.97 0.07
N ALA A 442 3.38 -8.48 -1.05
CA ALA A 442 4.15 -8.22 -2.27
C ALA A 442 5.27 -7.20 -2.05
N GLN A 443 4.99 -6.13 -1.28
CA GLN A 443 5.99 -5.14 -0.92
C GLN A 443 7.04 -5.73 0.02
N LEU A 444 6.62 -6.46 1.06
CA LEU A 444 7.52 -7.12 2.01
C LEU A 444 8.50 -8.07 1.32
N CYS A 445 8.07 -8.86 0.33
CA CYS A 445 8.98 -9.70 -0.45
C CYS A 445 10.08 -8.88 -1.15
N ARG A 446 9.71 -7.74 -1.76
CA ARG A 446 10.69 -6.87 -2.46
C ARG A 446 11.64 -6.18 -1.49
N GLU A 447 11.14 -5.70 -0.35
CA GLU A 447 11.96 -5.09 0.70
C GLU A 447 12.91 -6.11 1.33
N ALA A 448 12.41 -7.32 1.60
CA ALA A 448 13.21 -8.43 2.12
C ALA A 448 14.32 -8.83 1.14
N GLU A 449 14.05 -8.84 -0.16
CA GLU A 449 15.06 -9.17 -1.17
C GLU A 449 16.20 -8.14 -1.21
N ILE A 450 15.88 -6.84 -1.17
CA ILE A 450 16.90 -5.79 -1.09
C ILE A 450 17.70 -5.91 0.22
N ALA A 451 17.02 -6.07 1.36
CA ALA A 451 17.70 -6.24 2.64
C ALA A 451 18.58 -7.51 2.68
N ARG A 452 18.14 -8.60 2.03
CA ARG A 452 18.90 -9.85 1.93
C ARG A 452 20.16 -9.67 1.10
N ILE A 453 20.07 -8.96 -0.02
CA ILE A 453 21.22 -8.59 -0.86
C ILE A 453 22.20 -7.74 -0.03
N SER A 454 21.71 -6.75 0.71
CA SER A 454 22.55 -5.95 1.61
C SER A 454 23.23 -6.78 2.70
N ALA A 455 22.52 -7.76 3.28
CA ALA A 455 23.10 -8.68 4.25
C ALA A 455 24.22 -9.53 3.61
N LEU A 456 23.98 -10.10 2.43
CA LEU A 456 24.98 -10.88 1.69
C LEU A 456 26.22 -10.04 1.35
N ALA A 457 26.04 -8.79 0.92
CA ALA A 457 27.17 -7.91 0.56
C ALA A 457 28.20 -7.74 1.69
N GLN A 458 27.78 -7.89 2.96
CA GLN A 458 28.65 -7.76 4.13
C GLN A 458 29.48 -9.01 4.45
N PHE A 459 29.15 -10.19 3.91
CA PHE A 459 29.89 -11.43 4.24
C PHE A 459 30.13 -12.40 3.08
N ASP A 460 29.45 -12.22 1.95
CA ASP A 460 29.49 -13.04 0.74
C ASP A 460 29.07 -12.20 -0.49
N ALA A 461 29.95 -11.29 -0.89
CA ALA A 461 29.68 -10.27 -1.90
C ALA A 461 29.42 -10.83 -3.31
N GLU A 462 30.06 -11.95 -3.69
CA GLU A 462 29.77 -12.63 -4.96
C GLU A 462 28.35 -13.17 -4.97
N ARG A 463 27.90 -13.79 -3.88
CA ARG A 463 26.51 -14.26 -3.76
C ARG A 463 25.50 -13.12 -3.76
N ALA A 464 25.87 -11.96 -3.22
CA ALA A 464 25.05 -10.74 -3.31
C ALA A 464 24.88 -10.28 -4.76
N LEU A 465 25.96 -10.31 -5.54
CA LEU A 465 25.97 -9.98 -6.96
C LEU A 465 25.14 -10.96 -7.79
N ASP A 466 25.32 -12.27 -7.55
CA ASP A 466 24.51 -13.32 -8.17
C ASP A 466 23.02 -13.13 -7.85
N ALA A 467 22.69 -12.78 -6.60
CA ALA A 467 21.30 -12.52 -6.20
C ALA A 467 20.67 -11.36 -6.98
N VAL A 468 21.38 -10.24 -7.15
CA VAL A 468 20.89 -9.09 -7.94
C VAL A 468 20.68 -9.46 -9.40
N PHE A 469 21.58 -10.24 -10.00
CA PHE A 469 21.41 -10.69 -11.39
C PHE A 469 20.36 -11.79 -11.56
N ALA A 470 20.06 -12.52 -10.49
CA ALA A 470 19.03 -13.56 -10.47
C ALA A 470 17.61 -13.01 -10.25
N LEU A 471 17.44 -11.72 -9.95
CA LEU A 471 16.12 -11.10 -9.74
C LEU A 471 15.15 -11.48 -10.88
N ARG A 472 13.96 -11.93 -10.49
CA ARG A 472 12.91 -12.35 -11.42
C ARG A 472 11.75 -11.38 -11.40
N PRO A 473 11.15 -11.08 -12.56
CA PRO A 473 9.90 -10.34 -12.59
C PRO A 473 8.78 -11.17 -11.95
N GLY A 474 7.78 -10.46 -11.42
CA GLY A 474 6.52 -11.08 -11.03
C GLY A 474 5.68 -11.44 -12.26
N LEU A 475 4.38 -11.66 -12.04
CA LEU A 475 3.41 -11.96 -13.09
C LEU A 475 3.24 -10.82 -14.12
N ASP A 476 3.63 -9.61 -13.75
CA ASP A 476 3.65 -8.41 -14.59
C ASP A 476 4.79 -8.42 -15.64
N GLY A 477 5.72 -9.37 -15.54
CA GLY A 477 6.78 -9.59 -16.52
C GLY A 477 7.95 -8.60 -16.43
N PRO A 478 9.05 -8.86 -17.17
CA PRO A 478 10.30 -8.11 -17.06
C PRO A 478 10.21 -6.66 -17.54
N ASN A 479 9.19 -6.34 -18.34
CA ASN A 479 8.97 -5.01 -18.88
C ASN A 479 8.04 -4.15 -18.01
N SER A 480 7.65 -4.62 -16.82
CA SER A 480 6.85 -3.80 -15.92
C SER A 480 7.67 -2.65 -15.34
N THR A 481 7.06 -1.48 -15.21
CA THR A 481 7.67 -0.31 -14.57
C THR A 481 8.07 -0.63 -13.13
N ARG A 482 7.32 -1.49 -12.45
CA ARG A 482 7.57 -1.89 -11.06
C ARG A 482 8.79 -2.79 -10.93
N PHE A 483 8.93 -3.81 -11.78
CA PHE A 483 10.11 -4.68 -11.75
C PHE A 483 11.38 -3.91 -12.06
N ARG A 484 11.36 -3.05 -13.10
CA ARG A 484 12.50 -2.17 -13.41
C ARG A 484 12.89 -1.29 -12.22
N ALA A 485 11.92 -0.67 -11.56
CA ALA A 485 12.17 0.16 -10.37
C ALA A 485 12.76 -0.67 -9.21
N HIS A 486 12.27 -1.88 -8.98
CA HIS A 486 12.81 -2.78 -7.96
C HIS A 486 14.24 -3.22 -8.27
N ALA A 487 14.50 -3.67 -9.50
CA ALA A 487 15.82 -4.10 -9.95
C ALA A 487 16.84 -2.95 -9.91
N GLN A 488 16.45 -1.74 -10.35
CA GLN A 488 17.28 -0.54 -10.24
C GLN A 488 17.63 -0.27 -8.78
N ARG A 489 16.64 -0.31 -7.89
CA ARG A 489 16.84 -0.02 -6.47
C ARG A 489 17.73 -1.07 -5.79
N ALA A 490 17.55 -2.35 -6.10
CA ALA A 490 18.42 -3.43 -5.63
C ALA A 490 19.87 -3.27 -6.12
N ARG A 491 20.07 -2.90 -7.40
CA ARG A 491 21.39 -2.60 -7.96
C ARG A 491 22.04 -1.39 -7.29
N ALA A 492 21.30 -0.29 -7.12
CA ALA A 492 21.78 0.92 -6.47
C ALA A 492 22.21 0.62 -5.02
N ARG A 493 21.36 -0.11 -4.28
CA ARG A 493 21.68 -0.50 -2.91
C ARG A 493 22.90 -1.41 -2.83
N LEU A 494 22.97 -2.46 -3.65
CA LEU A 494 24.14 -3.35 -3.68
C LEU A 494 25.41 -2.59 -4.05
N PHE A 495 25.35 -1.68 -5.02
CA PHE A 495 26.49 -0.86 -5.40
C PHE A 495 27.02 -0.07 -4.19
N ALA A 496 26.14 0.60 -3.45
CA ALA A 496 26.54 1.33 -2.23
C ALA A 496 27.15 0.39 -1.17
N ASP A 497 26.52 -0.77 -0.93
CA ASP A 497 27.00 -1.74 0.05
C ASP A 497 28.38 -2.32 -0.33
N LEU A 498 28.61 -2.63 -1.61
CA LEU A 498 29.89 -3.13 -2.12
C LEU A 498 31.01 -2.10 -1.99
N ILE A 499 30.75 -0.83 -2.34
CA ILE A 499 31.73 0.25 -2.13
C ILE A 499 32.05 0.39 -0.65
N ASN A 500 31.05 0.42 0.23
CA ASN A 500 31.25 0.57 1.67
C ASN A 500 32.01 -0.62 2.28
N CYS A 501 31.89 -1.82 1.71
CA CYS A 501 32.62 -3.01 2.14
C CYS A 501 33.99 -3.18 1.45
N GLY A 502 34.39 -2.26 0.56
CA GLY A 502 35.67 -2.34 -0.17
C GLY A 502 35.69 -3.32 -1.35
N HIS A 503 34.53 -3.82 -1.78
CA HIS A 503 34.38 -4.77 -2.90
C HIS A 503 34.27 -4.05 -4.25
N HIS A 504 35.23 -3.18 -4.55
CA HIS A 504 35.19 -2.27 -5.70
C HIS A 504 35.12 -2.97 -7.05
N ALA A 505 35.88 -4.05 -7.25
CA ALA A 505 35.85 -4.84 -8.49
C ALA A 505 34.47 -5.45 -8.78
N LEU A 506 33.74 -5.84 -7.73
CA LEU A 506 32.37 -6.34 -7.87
C LEU A 506 31.39 -5.19 -8.11
N ALA A 507 31.59 -4.04 -7.46
CA ALA A 507 30.78 -2.86 -7.70
C ALA A 507 30.87 -2.39 -9.16
N GLU A 508 32.04 -2.50 -9.79
CA GLU A 508 32.22 -2.18 -11.22
C GLU A 508 31.36 -3.04 -12.14
N ARG A 509 31.11 -4.31 -11.80
CA ARG A 509 30.26 -5.20 -12.60
C ARG A 509 28.80 -4.75 -12.64
N LEU A 510 28.38 -3.86 -11.74
CA LEU A 510 27.04 -3.27 -11.73
C LEU A 510 26.92 -2.01 -12.60
N LEU A 511 28.05 -1.46 -13.08
CA LEU A 511 28.09 -0.21 -13.82
C LEU A 511 28.01 -0.47 -15.33
N GLU A 512 26.83 -0.27 -15.92
CA GLU A 512 26.69 -0.29 -17.39
C GLU A 512 26.89 1.11 -17.99
N THR A 513 26.65 2.20 -17.24
CA THR A 513 26.71 3.60 -17.75
C THR A 513 27.14 4.67 -16.73
N GLY A 514 27.60 4.29 -15.53
CA GLY A 514 27.81 5.23 -14.39
C GLY A 514 26.50 5.52 -13.64
N PRO A 515 26.53 6.25 -12.51
CA PRO A 515 25.30 6.56 -11.79
C PRO A 515 24.43 7.56 -12.57
N ALA A 516 23.12 7.49 -12.33
CA ALA A 516 22.16 8.43 -12.88
C ALA A 516 22.45 9.88 -12.43
N PRO A 517 22.09 10.89 -13.23
CA PRO A 517 22.13 12.28 -12.79
C PRO A 517 21.24 12.50 -11.55
N ILE A 518 21.65 13.45 -10.70
CA ILE A 518 20.93 13.78 -9.46
C ILE A 518 19.70 14.63 -9.79
N ASP A 519 18.52 14.20 -9.33
CA ASP A 519 17.25 14.93 -9.41
C ASP A 519 16.49 14.93 -8.06
N GLU A 520 15.44 15.76 -7.94
CA GLU A 520 14.63 15.87 -6.72
C GLU A 520 13.72 14.65 -6.43
N ALA A 521 13.53 13.77 -7.42
CA ALA A 521 12.62 12.63 -7.37
C ALA A 521 13.35 11.30 -7.04
N MET A 522 14.66 11.31 -6.86
CA MET A 522 15.47 10.14 -6.53
C MET A 522 15.12 9.53 -5.17
N ARG A 523 15.30 8.21 -5.06
CA ARG A 523 15.11 7.50 -3.79
C ARG A 523 16.38 7.54 -2.95
N ALA A 524 16.24 7.25 -1.66
CA ALA A 524 17.37 7.17 -0.72
C ALA A 524 18.47 6.20 -1.19
N ASP A 525 18.10 5.03 -1.72
CA ASP A 525 19.07 4.06 -2.26
C ASP A 525 19.81 4.62 -3.49
N ASP A 526 19.13 5.39 -4.35
CA ASP A 526 19.76 6.01 -5.53
C ASP A 526 20.77 7.10 -5.09
N LEU A 527 20.41 7.92 -4.11
CA LEU A 527 21.30 8.94 -3.54
C LEU A 527 22.50 8.33 -2.81
N ALA A 528 22.30 7.24 -2.08
CA ALA A 528 23.37 6.48 -1.44
C ALA A 528 24.33 5.88 -2.48
N ALA A 529 23.82 5.33 -3.57
CA ALA A 529 24.63 4.82 -4.69
C ALA A 529 25.45 5.93 -5.36
N ILE A 530 24.87 7.11 -5.54
CA ILE A 530 25.58 8.29 -6.08
C ILE A 530 26.69 8.75 -5.12
N CYS A 531 26.41 8.77 -3.82
CA CYS A 531 27.42 9.08 -2.81
C CYS A 531 28.57 8.08 -2.86
N ALA A 532 28.26 6.79 -2.90
CA ALA A 532 29.22 5.70 -3.04
C ALA A 532 30.05 5.83 -4.33
N TRP A 533 29.43 6.25 -5.45
CA TRP A 533 30.14 6.51 -6.69
C TRP A 533 31.13 7.67 -6.54
N GLY A 534 30.73 8.75 -5.87
CA GLY A 534 31.62 9.86 -5.55
C GLY A 534 32.83 9.40 -4.76
N ILE A 535 32.64 8.52 -3.75
CA ILE A 535 33.72 7.96 -2.94
C ILE A 535 34.63 7.10 -3.81
N TYR A 536 34.05 6.22 -4.63
CA TYR A 536 34.78 5.37 -5.56
C TYR A 536 35.66 6.17 -6.55
N LEU A 537 35.13 7.27 -7.10
CA LEU A 537 35.89 8.17 -7.96
C LEU A 537 37.04 8.85 -7.20
N LEU A 538 36.79 9.24 -5.95
CA LEU A 538 37.73 9.96 -5.11
C LEU A 538 38.91 9.07 -4.70
N THR A 539 38.63 7.84 -4.25
CA THR A 539 39.62 6.94 -3.64
C THR A 539 40.27 6.01 -4.67
N GLU A 540 39.46 5.29 -5.45
CA GLU A 540 39.96 4.20 -6.30
C GLU A 540 40.38 4.67 -7.69
N LYS A 541 39.64 5.61 -8.26
CA LYS A 541 39.94 6.13 -9.61
C LYS A 541 40.85 7.34 -9.63
N GLY A 542 41.06 8.01 -8.48
CA GLY A 542 41.82 9.27 -8.43
C GLY A 542 41.20 10.40 -9.28
N ARG A 543 39.91 10.30 -9.62
CA ARG A 543 39.20 11.27 -10.48
C ARG A 543 38.62 12.40 -9.63
N HIS A 544 39.50 13.08 -8.89
CA HIS A 544 39.14 14.05 -7.84
C HIS A 544 38.25 15.21 -8.34
N VAL A 545 38.49 15.74 -9.55
CA VAL A 545 37.64 16.80 -10.15
C VAL A 545 36.21 16.31 -10.37
N GLU A 546 36.03 15.08 -10.85
CA GLU A 546 34.71 14.52 -11.09
C GLU A 546 34.02 14.15 -9.79
N ALA A 547 34.73 13.53 -8.84
CA ALA A 547 34.23 13.27 -7.49
C ALA A 547 33.72 14.57 -6.83
N GLY A 548 34.50 15.66 -6.91
CA GLY A 548 34.11 16.96 -6.39
C GLY A 548 32.84 17.54 -7.05
N ARG A 549 32.58 17.23 -8.34
CA ARG A 549 31.32 17.61 -9.01
C ARG A 549 30.13 16.78 -8.52
N VAL A 550 30.33 15.47 -8.33
CA VAL A 550 29.30 14.57 -7.78
C VAL A 550 28.88 15.04 -6.38
N PHE A 551 29.85 15.22 -5.48
CA PHE A 551 29.57 15.63 -4.11
C PHE A 551 28.98 17.03 -4.01
N ARG A 552 29.41 17.98 -4.85
CA ARG A 552 28.79 19.31 -4.91
C ARG A 552 27.30 19.23 -5.24
N ARG A 553 26.95 18.45 -6.28
CA ARG A 553 25.55 18.28 -6.68
C ARG A 553 24.73 17.57 -5.60
N LEU A 554 25.29 16.55 -4.97
CA LEU A 554 24.62 15.80 -3.91
C LEU A 554 24.35 16.68 -2.69
N TRP A 555 25.34 17.49 -2.29
CA TRP A 555 25.19 18.47 -1.22
C TRP A 555 24.14 19.53 -1.54
N GLN A 556 24.13 20.09 -2.77
CA GLN A 556 23.12 21.06 -3.21
C GLN A 556 21.71 20.46 -3.15
N ALA A 557 21.52 19.26 -3.70
CA ALA A 557 20.22 18.57 -3.70
C ALA A 557 19.73 18.24 -2.28
N ALA A 558 20.62 17.78 -1.39
CA ALA A 558 20.28 17.52 0.00
C ALA A 558 19.87 18.82 0.73
N ARG A 559 20.57 19.93 0.46
CA ARG A 559 20.30 21.24 1.09
C ARG A 559 18.98 21.85 0.61
N GLU A 560 18.74 21.83 -0.70
CA GLU A 560 17.55 22.46 -1.31
C GLU A 560 16.27 21.67 -0.99
N SER A 561 16.36 20.35 -0.92
CA SER A 561 15.18 19.51 -0.65
C SER A 561 14.77 19.46 0.82
N GLY A 562 15.67 19.82 1.76
CA GLY A 562 15.49 19.60 3.20
C GLY A 562 15.29 18.13 3.59
N ARG A 563 15.55 17.21 2.65
CA ARG A 563 15.42 15.75 2.78
C ARG A 563 16.82 15.15 2.74
N HIS A 564 17.02 13.99 3.40
CA HIS A 564 18.30 13.26 3.42
C HIS A 564 19.45 14.01 4.11
N ASN A 565 19.21 14.62 5.27
CA ASN A 565 20.25 15.29 6.08
C ASN A 565 21.47 14.39 6.37
N ASP A 566 21.26 13.07 6.45
CA ASP A 566 22.35 12.09 6.67
C ASP A 566 23.40 12.12 5.53
N LEU A 567 23.00 12.46 4.31
CA LEU A 567 23.90 12.58 3.15
C LEU A 567 24.46 14.00 2.97
N LEU A 568 23.84 15.02 3.56
CA LEU A 568 24.26 16.42 3.42
C LEU A 568 25.70 16.62 3.88
N TRP A 569 25.99 16.25 5.13
CA TRP A 569 27.33 16.39 5.70
C TRP A 569 28.32 15.42 5.06
N THR A 570 27.89 14.20 4.72
CA THR A 570 28.72 13.21 4.03
C THR A 570 29.18 13.74 2.68
N ALA A 571 28.28 14.31 1.89
CA ALA A 571 28.61 14.92 0.61
C ALA A 571 29.53 16.13 0.78
N ARG A 572 29.24 17.02 1.75
CA ARG A 572 30.04 18.22 1.99
C ARG A 572 31.47 17.89 2.41
N PHE A 573 31.65 16.94 3.32
CA PHE A 573 32.96 16.47 3.75
C PHE A 573 33.79 15.93 2.58
N HIS A 574 33.23 15.01 1.78
CA HIS A 574 33.98 14.44 0.64
C HIS A 574 34.18 15.45 -0.51
N GLN A 575 33.34 16.48 -0.62
CA GLN A 575 33.61 17.62 -1.49
C GLN A 575 34.87 18.38 -1.04
N GLY A 576 35.07 18.56 0.26
CA GLY A 576 36.28 19.14 0.84
C GLY A 576 37.52 18.30 0.57
N LEU A 577 37.43 16.98 0.76
CA LEU A 577 38.53 16.06 0.42
C LEU A 577 38.90 16.12 -1.07
N ALA A 578 37.90 16.15 -1.95
CA ALA A 578 38.11 16.29 -3.39
C ALA A 578 38.81 17.62 -3.74
N ALA A 579 38.42 18.72 -3.09
CA ALA A 579 39.05 20.04 -3.25
C ALA A 579 40.50 20.01 -2.79
N LEU A 580 40.77 19.38 -1.64
CA LEU A 580 42.11 19.24 -1.08
C LEU A 580 43.04 18.47 -2.04
N TYR A 581 42.58 17.34 -2.61
CA TYR A 581 43.39 16.53 -3.54
C TYR A 581 43.73 17.24 -4.86
N ILE A 582 42.97 18.27 -5.26
CA ILE A 582 43.26 19.08 -6.45
C ILE A 582 43.97 20.40 -6.14
N GLY A 583 44.35 20.64 -4.87
CA GLY A 583 45.05 21.84 -4.44
C GLY A 583 44.16 23.06 -4.16
N GLU A 584 42.83 22.91 -4.10
CA GLU A 584 41.89 23.97 -3.69
C GLU A 584 41.83 24.05 -2.14
N THR A 585 42.94 24.37 -1.49
CA THR A 585 43.09 24.38 -0.02
C THR A 585 42.12 25.35 0.68
N ASP A 586 41.89 26.53 0.11
CA ASP A 586 40.94 27.52 0.66
C ASP A 586 39.54 26.94 0.81
N LYS A 587 39.12 26.11 -0.15
CA LYS A 587 37.82 25.46 -0.15
C LYS A 587 37.75 24.26 0.79
N ALA A 588 38.85 23.51 0.92
CA ALA A 588 38.94 22.48 1.94
C ALA A 588 38.83 23.09 3.36
N HIS A 589 39.46 24.25 3.59
CA HIS A 589 39.34 25.02 4.83
C HIS A 589 37.94 25.61 5.04
N GLU A 590 37.28 26.10 3.99
CA GLU A 590 35.87 26.53 4.03
C GLU A 590 34.97 25.39 4.52
N VAL A 591 35.10 24.20 3.92
CA VAL A 591 34.34 23.01 4.32
C VAL A 591 34.66 22.62 5.77
N ALA A 592 35.93 22.63 6.17
CA ALA A 592 36.31 22.34 7.55
C ALA A 592 35.67 23.34 8.53
N TYR A 593 35.69 24.64 8.19
CA TYR A 593 35.07 25.67 9.00
C TYR A 593 33.56 25.44 9.18
N GLU A 594 32.85 25.10 8.10
CA GLU A 594 31.41 24.78 8.15
C GLU A 594 31.11 23.53 8.98
N ILE A 595 31.96 22.51 8.95
CA ILE A 595 31.80 21.31 9.79
C ILE A 595 32.03 21.66 11.27
N ALA A 596 33.01 22.52 11.58
CA ALA A 596 33.26 22.98 12.95
C ALA A 596 32.17 23.94 13.46
N HIS A 597 31.58 24.73 12.56
CA HIS A 597 30.60 25.77 12.86
C HIS A 597 29.38 25.63 11.92
N PRO A 598 28.57 24.56 12.11
CA PRO A 598 27.46 24.27 11.21
C PRO A 598 26.43 25.41 11.23
N PRO A 599 25.95 25.86 10.06
CA PRO A 599 24.85 26.82 9.99
C PRO A 599 23.62 26.31 10.74
N PRO A 600 22.87 27.18 11.45
CA PRO A 600 21.72 26.78 12.25
C PRO A 600 20.65 26.02 11.47
N ASP A 601 20.55 26.26 10.17
CA ASP A 601 19.59 25.70 9.23
C ASP A 601 20.02 24.37 8.59
N TRP A 602 21.25 23.90 8.80
CA TRP A 602 21.81 22.71 8.12
C TRP A 602 21.78 21.43 8.97
N GLY A 603 21.23 21.52 10.18
CA GLY A 603 21.17 20.39 11.11
C GLY A 603 22.53 20.02 11.72
N SER A 604 22.52 19.00 12.59
CA SER A 604 23.72 18.58 13.33
C SER A 604 24.69 17.78 12.47
N VAL A 605 25.98 18.05 12.61
CA VAL A 605 27.06 17.26 12.00
C VAL A 605 27.14 15.87 12.66
N PRO A 606 27.11 14.77 11.87
CA PRO A 606 27.31 13.42 12.40
C PRO A 606 28.68 13.25 13.05
N GLY A 607 28.75 12.55 14.19
CA GLY A 607 29.99 12.37 14.95
C GLY A 607 31.14 11.72 14.16
N HIS A 608 30.82 10.82 13.23
CA HIS A 608 31.81 10.16 12.36
C HIS A 608 32.43 11.10 11.29
N ILE A 609 31.80 12.25 11.02
CA ILE A 609 32.34 13.30 10.17
C ILE A 609 33.13 14.30 11.03
N ALA A 610 32.56 14.68 12.17
CA ALA A 610 33.18 15.62 13.09
C ALA A 610 34.58 15.15 13.54
N CYS A 611 34.77 13.85 13.80
CA CYS A 611 36.08 13.30 14.20
C CYS A 611 37.12 13.25 13.08
N ARG A 612 36.71 13.43 11.83
CA ARG A 612 37.56 13.37 10.63
C ARG A 612 37.88 14.75 10.05
N ILE A 613 37.44 15.83 10.71
CA ILE A 613 37.62 17.21 10.24
C ILE A 613 39.09 17.54 9.93
N ASP A 614 40.03 17.03 10.72
CA ASP A 614 41.47 17.23 10.53
C ASP A 614 42.00 16.71 9.18
N GLU A 615 41.31 15.76 8.54
CA GLU A 615 41.67 15.27 7.21
C GLU A 615 41.59 16.39 6.16
N LEU A 616 40.72 17.38 6.38
CA LEU A 616 40.57 18.55 5.51
C LEU A 616 41.65 19.61 5.71
N SER A 617 42.49 19.46 6.73
CA SER A 617 43.58 20.39 7.07
C SER A 617 44.98 19.79 6.85
N LYS A 618 45.09 18.50 6.48
CA LYS A 618 46.36 17.74 6.52
C LYS A 618 47.04 17.43 5.17
N ALA A 619 46.61 17.93 4.01
CA ALA A 619 47.38 17.69 2.77
C ALA A 619 48.33 18.86 2.46
N GLY A 620 49.56 18.74 2.97
CA GLY A 620 50.65 19.68 2.75
C GLY A 620 51.97 19.17 3.33
N THR A 621 52.33 17.91 3.03
CA THR A 621 53.72 17.40 3.11
C THR A 621 53.98 16.45 1.96
#